data_AF-A0A6G3WMD3-F1
#
_entry.id   AF-A0A6G3WMD3-F1
#
_cell.length_a   1.000
_cell.length_b   1.000
_cell.length_c   1.000
_cell.angle_alpha   90.00
_cell.angle_beta   90.00
_cell.angle_gamma   90.00
#
_symmetry.space_group_name_H-M   'P 1'
#
loop_
_entity.id
_entity.type
_entity.pdbx_description
1 polymer ?
#
loop_
_entity_poly.entity_id
_entity_poly.type
_entity_poly.pdbx_seq_one_letter_code
_entity_poly.pdbx_strand_id
1 'polypeptide(L)' 'AHFRGNYPQRVSVQATSVEGAPGPEQLLADDVKWEEILPPTPVRGHAANAFEITGGRRYTHLRLCQHPDG' A
#
# COMPACT_ATOMS: atom_id res chain seq x y z
N ALA A 1 -10.11 -12.88 8.56
CA ALA A 1 -9.60 -13.12 7.19
C ALA A 1 -10.49 -14.16 6.52
N HIS A 2 -10.98 -13.95 5.29
CA HIS A 2 -11.97 -14.85 4.65
C HIS A 2 -11.63 -15.25 3.20
N PHE A 3 -10.73 -14.51 2.53
CA PHE A 3 -10.28 -14.82 1.18
C PHE A 3 -9.37 -16.04 1.17
N ARG A 4 -9.87 -17.17 0.65
CA ARG A 4 -9.16 -18.46 0.59
C ARG A 4 -8.67 -18.81 -0.81
N GLY A 5 -9.33 -18.28 -1.86
CA GLY A 5 -9.00 -18.56 -3.27
C GLY A 5 -8.79 -17.31 -4.11
N ASN A 6 -9.50 -16.21 -3.81
CA ASN A 6 -9.39 -14.90 -4.46
C ASN A 6 -8.68 -13.90 -3.56
N TYR A 7 -7.52 -14.25 -3.02
CA TYR A 7 -6.65 -13.27 -2.37
C TYR A 7 -5.58 -12.84 -3.37
N PRO A 8 -5.06 -11.61 -3.28
CA PRO A 8 -4.01 -11.18 -4.18
C PRO A 8 -2.76 -12.03 -4.00
N GLN A 9 -2.05 -12.35 -5.08
CA GLN A 9 -0.83 -13.15 -4.97
C GLN A 9 0.32 -12.36 -4.33
N ARG A 10 0.37 -11.06 -4.61
CA ARG A 10 1.34 -10.12 -4.04
C ARG A 10 0.65 -8.80 -3.70
N VAL A 11 1.21 -8.10 -2.72
CA VAL A 11 0.87 -6.71 -2.44
C VAL A 11 2.12 -5.85 -2.41
N SER A 12 2.00 -4.58 -2.79
CA SER A 12 3.01 -3.55 -2.47
C SER A 12 2.35 -2.41 -1.72
N VAL A 13 3.14 -1.66 -0.96
CA VAL A 13 2.67 -0.47 -0.24
C VAL A 13 3.55 0.71 -0.60
N GLN A 14 2.90 1.79 -0.96
CA GLN A 14 3.52 3.09 -1.14
C GLN A 14 3.00 4.09 -0.12
N ALA A 15 3.80 5.11 0.18
CA ALA A 15 3.48 6.13 1.15
C ALA A 15 3.82 7.53 0.63
N THR A 16 3.09 8.52 1.13
CA THR A 16 3.37 9.94 0.83
C THR A 16 3.01 10.83 2.01
N SER A 17 3.51 12.06 1.98
CA SER A 17 3.19 13.12 2.93
C SER A 17 2.65 14.32 2.16
N VAL A 18 1.35 14.55 2.31
CA VAL A 18 0.64 15.73 1.79
C VAL A 18 0.02 16.45 2.97
N GLU A 19 0.17 17.76 3.02
CA GLU A 19 -0.34 18.61 4.11
C GLU A 19 -1.86 18.79 4.03
N GLY A 20 -2.46 19.11 5.18
CA GLY A 20 -3.89 19.33 5.30
C GLY A 20 -4.71 18.04 5.20
N ALA A 21 -5.89 18.14 4.59
CA ALA A 21 -6.84 17.04 4.41
C ALA A 21 -7.18 16.91 2.91
N PRO A 22 -6.25 16.37 2.09
CA PRO A 22 -6.44 16.29 0.66
C PRO A 22 -7.56 15.30 0.30
N GLY A 23 -8.35 15.64 -0.72
CA GLY A 23 -9.30 14.73 -1.33
C GLY A 23 -8.63 13.70 -2.25
N PRO A 24 -9.37 12.68 -2.71
CA PRO A 24 -8.84 11.64 -3.60
C PRO A 24 -8.19 12.18 -4.88
N GLU A 25 -8.81 13.15 -5.56
CA GLU A 25 -8.26 13.73 -6.79
C GLU A 25 -6.90 14.40 -6.56
N GLN A 26 -6.74 15.08 -5.42
CA GLN A 26 -5.48 15.74 -5.04
C GLN A 26 -4.40 14.69 -4.73
N LEU A 27 -4.74 13.57 -4.10
CA LEU A 27 -3.79 12.47 -3.82
C LEU A 27 -3.36 11.69 -5.07
N LEU A 28 -4.19 11.74 -6.12
CA LEU A 28 -3.96 11.05 -7.39
C LEU A 28 -3.31 11.95 -8.47
N ALA A 29 -3.07 13.21 -8.17
CA ALA A 29 -2.38 14.12 -9.08
C ALA A 29 -0.92 13.67 -9.36
N ASP A 30 -0.43 13.93 -10.57
CA ASP A 30 0.87 13.46 -11.07
C ASP A 30 2.08 14.03 -10.29
N ASP A 31 1.88 15.16 -9.61
CA ASP A 31 2.89 15.82 -8.79
C ASP A 31 3.04 15.18 -7.40
N VAL A 32 2.05 14.42 -6.92
CA VAL A 32 2.15 13.67 -5.67
C VAL A 32 3.14 12.52 -5.82
N LYS A 33 4.26 12.61 -5.09
CA LYS A 33 5.30 11.58 -5.10
C LYS A 33 5.01 10.52 -4.05
N TRP A 34 4.81 9.30 -4.54
CA TRP A 34 4.61 8.10 -3.74
C TRP A 34 5.91 7.32 -3.65
N GLU A 35 6.40 7.14 -2.42
CA GLU A 35 7.59 6.33 -2.13
C GLU A 35 7.16 4.88 -1.88
N GLU A 36 7.87 3.91 -2.46
CA GLU A 36 7.65 2.50 -2.15
C GLU A 36 8.27 2.16 -0.79
N ILE A 37 7.42 1.73 0.15
CA ILE A 37 7.84 1.32 1.50
C ILE A 37 7.76 -0.19 1.71
N LEU A 38 6.99 -0.89 0.87
CA LEU A 38 6.99 -2.35 0.77
C LEU A 38 6.94 -2.72 -0.73
N PRO A 39 7.99 -3.35 -1.29
CA PRO A 39 7.96 -3.80 -2.69
C PRO A 39 6.91 -4.91 -2.88
N PRO A 40 6.55 -5.26 -4.13
CA PRO A 40 5.63 -6.37 -4.41
C PRO A 40 6.04 -7.67 -3.71
N THR A 41 5.35 -7.99 -2.62
CA THR A 41 5.69 -9.07 -1.68
C THR A 41 4.58 -10.11 -1.67
N PRO A 42 4.90 -11.42 -1.72
CA PRO A 42 3.90 -12.48 -1.61
C PRO A 42 3.10 -12.41 -0.31
N VAL A 43 1.80 -12.67 -0.40
CA VAL A 43 0.91 -12.78 0.76
C VAL A 43 0.20 -14.13 0.77
N ARG A 44 -0.31 -14.52 1.94
CA ARG A 44 -1.10 -15.73 2.12
C ARG A 44 -2.58 -15.39 2.29
N GLY A 45 -3.43 -16.15 1.62
CA GLY A 45 -4.87 -16.15 1.83
C GLY A 45 -5.25 -16.65 3.22
N HIS A 46 -6.38 -16.16 3.73
CA HIS A 46 -6.91 -16.54 5.04
C HIS A 46 -5.90 -16.40 6.19
N ALA A 47 -4.94 -15.49 6.06
CA ALA A 47 -3.86 -15.29 7.03
C ALA A 47 -3.68 -13.80 7.35
N ALA A 48 -3.10 -13.52 8.52
CA ALA A 48 -2.54 -12.21 8.82
C ALA A 48 -1.14 -12.14 8.20
N ASN A 49 -0.91 -11.14 7.35
CA ASN A 49 0.38 -10.89 6.72
C ASN A 49 1.01 -9.68 7.41
N ALA A 50 2.00 -9.92 8.26
CA ALA A 50 2.75 -8.88 8.96
C ALA A 50 4.08 -8.62 8.26
N PHE A 51 4.39 -7.35 8.02
CA PHE A 51 5.64 -6.90 7.40
C PHE A 51 6.26 -5.84 8.30
N GLU A 52 7.54 -6.02 8.63
CA GLU A 52 8.32 -5.00 9.31
C GLU A 52 8.86 -4.01 8.28
N ILE A 53 8.62 -2.72 8.52
CA ILE A 53 9.15 -1.64 7.69
C ILE A 53 10.25 -0.94 8.48
N THR A 54 11.47 -1.02 7.98
CA THR A 54 12.64 -0.41 8.62
C THR A 54 13.03 0.88 7.91
N GLY A 55 13.24 1.94 8.67
CA GLY A 55 13.52 3.25 8.11
C GLY A 55 12.28 3.88 7.47
N GLY A 56 12.33 5.19 7.30
CA GLY A 56 11.20 5.95 6.77
C GLY A 56 11.13 7.34 7.38
N ARG A 57 10.50 8.24 6.65
CA ARG A 57 10.12 9.56 7.12
C ARG A 57 8.67 9.52 7.62
N ARG A 58 8.19 10.64 8.16
CA ARG A 58 6.77 10.80 8.45
C ARG A 58 5.97 10.68 7.15
N TYR A 59 4.91 9.88 7.18
CA TYR A 59 3.90 9.73 6.13
C TYR A 59 2.53 10.13 6.67
N THR A 60 1.65 10.62 5.80
CA THR A 60 0.25 10.92 6.15
C THR A 60 -0.75 10.05 5.40
N HIS A 61 -0.34 9.44 4.27
CA HIS A 61 -1.21 8.61 3.43
C HIS A 61 -0.48 7.36 2.96
N LEU A 62 -1.22 6.27 2.80
CA LEU A 62 -0.75 4.98 2.28
C LEU A 62 -1.57 4.58 1.06
N ARG A 63 -0.89 3.91 0.12
CA ARG A 63 -1.49 3.28 -1.06
C ARG A 63 -1.12 1.80 -1.05
N LEU A 64 -2.11 0.95 -0.85
CA LEU A 64 -1.99 -0.50 -0.96
C LEU A 64 -2.30 -0.89 -2.41
N CYS A 65 -1.38 -1.61 -3.06
CA CYS A 65 -1.54 -2.13 -4.41
C CYS A 65 -1.62 -3.65 -4.36
N GLN A 66 -2.69 -4.22 -4.92
CA GLN A 66 -2.82 -5.66 -5.15
C GLN A 66 -2.28 -6.01 -6.54
N HIS A 67 -1.64 -7.17 -6.68
CA HIS A 67 -1.02 -7.60 -7.95
C HIS A 67 -1.41 -9.03 -8.32
N PRO A 68 -1.97 -9.28 -9.53
CA PRO A 68 -2.59 -8.28 -10.42
C PRO A 68 -3.95 -7.78 -9.89
N ASP A 69 -4.63 -8.61 -9.11
CA ASP A 69 -5.96 -8.43 -8.52
C ASP A 69 -6.11 -9.42 -7.34
N GLY A 70 -7.29 -9.47 -6.71
CA GLY A 70 -7.63 -10.40 -5.63
C GLY A 70 -8.86 -9.97 -4.85
#